data_AF-A0A4Q2DUY2-F1
#
_entry.id   AF-A0A4Q2DUY2-F1
#
_cell.length_a   1.000
_cell.length_b   1.000
_cell.length_c   1.000
_cell.angle_alpha   90.00
_cell.angle_beta   90.00
_cell.angle_gamma   90.00
#
_symmetry.space_group_name_H-M   'P 1'
#
loop_
_entity.id
_entity.type
_entity.pdbx_description
1 polymer ?
#
loop_
_entity_poly.entity_id
_entity_poly.type
_entity_poly.pdbx_seq_one_letter_code
_entity_poly.pdbx_strand_id
1 'polypeptide(L)'
;MSTFLHFLSLAPLLEELTLNNTIPIFDVTLPDEDQRSDPASNSALLPTPPVKLTRLKAINWTFPLPGDVHQLMSFIDCPALEKLDVWVEAPNPKEEGPWRGHDLSYGTRMKLPMVIDCSPVRDLSFQFSTDDSTVSSLRKLSFPSLESLELMSVDRGTEKDDKTSSRSPTMFPRIESIFHDPRLFCLTNLTLSHFQFNKDHQRPEAILGYIPALISLSLESCLGVENLIKVLEERCTLNLPTMNGVSRAGRVGGVKVCPRLEALSFWGCDDLAIGLLLKIVLTRNGDVSGRNSEPENPSKRIHGGDPHAELGPIGTITGSEHGGKGLNLGASSVAEPALSTASPRKIKPLRKSVHQASASGGRAGSCEVGAGAGRRPSLEAARLVAHEVSQPSPILYIRIHQCPLIHLGDALSLQDLGVTDIVCDGNE
;
A
#
# COMPACT_ATOMS: atom_id res chain seq x y z
N MET A 1 -14.36 -7.94 28.75
CA MET A 1 -13.79 -6.63 28.40
C MET A 1 -13.65 -5.77 29.64
N SER A 2 -14.66 -5.71 30.51
CA SER A 2 -14.61 -5.02 31.81
C SER A 2 -13.34 -5.33 32.63
N THR A 3 -13.04 -6.62 32.87
CA THR A 3 -11.84 -7.07 33.59
C THR A 3 -10.55 -6.65 32.89
N PHE A 4 -10.53 -6.68 31.56
CA PHE A 4 -9.37 -6.30 30.77
C PHE A 4 -9.11 -4.79 30.85
N LEU A 5 -10.16 -3.96 30.72
CA LEU A 5 -10.07 -2.52 30.91
C LEU A 5 -9.65 -2.16 32.33
N HIS A 6 -10.16 -2.87 33.34
CA HIS A 6 -9.72 -2.69 34.72
C HIS A 6 -8.23 -2.98 34.87
N PHE A 7 -7.74 -4.10 34.31
CA PHE A 7 -6.32 -4.42 34.31
C PHE A 7 -5.48 -3.33 33.63
N LEU A 8 -5.89 -2.84 32.46
CA LEU A 8 -5.22 -1.74 31.76
C LEU A 8 -5.19 -0.46 32.60
N SER A 9 -6.25 -0.18 33.37
CA SER A 9 -6.30 1.00 34.25
C SER A 9 -5.27 0.96 35.39
N LEU A 10 -4.83 -0.24 35.79
CA LEU A 10 -3.78 -0.46 36.79
C LEU A 10 -2.37 -0.40 36.20
N ALA A 11 -2.23 -0.26 34.88
CA ALA A 11 -0.96 -0.25 34.16
C ALA A 11 -0.71 1.07 33.40
N PRO A 12 -0.67 2.24 34.07
CA PRO A 12 -0.53 3.54 33.40
C PRO A 12 0.84 3.74 32.72
N LEU A 13 1.84 2.91 33.05
CA LEU A 13 3.19 2.94 32.47
C LEU A 13 3.37 1.94 31.32
N LEU A 14 2.30 1.27 30.89
CA LEU A 14 2.34 0.30 29.80
C LEU A 14 2.79 0.99 28.50
N GLU A 15 3.87 0.48 27.88
CA GLU A 15 4.39 0.98 26.61
C GLU A 15 4.00 0.10 25.42
N GLU A 16 3.80 -1.19 25.64
CA GLU A 16 3.49 -2.17 24.59
C GLU A 16 2.37 -3.09 25.07
N LEU A 17 1.38 -3.33 24.22
CA LEU A 17 0.29 -4.26 24.46
C LEU A 17 0.28 -5.33 23.38
N THR A 18 0.41 -6.59 23.77
CA THR A 18 0.33 -7.74 22.85
C THR A 18 -0.85 -8.63 23.21
N LEU A 19 -1.77 -8.80 22.27
CA LEU A 19 -2.95 -9.65 22.36
C LEU A 19 -2.76 -10.82 21.39
N ASN A 20 -2.24 -11.94 21.90
CA ASN A 20 -1.98 -13.11 21.07
C ASN A 20 -3.12 -14.10 21.14
N ASN A 21 -3.73 -14.41 19.99
CA ASN A 21 -4.85 -15.36 19.90
C ASN A 21 -5.94 -15.06 20.96
N THR A 22 -6.25 -13.77 21.12
CA THR A 22 -7.12 -13.28 22.18
C THR A 22 -8.33 -12.60 21.55
N ILE A 23 -9.52 -13.08 21.94
CA ILE A 23 -10.81 -12.51 21.53
C ILE A 23 -11.49 -11.96 22.78
N PRO A 24 -11.47 -10.63 23.02
CA PRO A 24 -12.16 -10.03 24.13
C PRO A 24 -13.67 -10.25 24.04
N ILE A 25 -14.29 -10.69 25.13
CA ILE A 25 -15.75 -10.69 25.25
C ILE A 25 -16.20 -9.28 25.62
N PHE A 26 -17.02 -8.63 24.82
CA PHE A 26 -17.48 -7.25 25.04
C PHE A 26 -18.73 -7.18 25.92
N ASP A 27 -18.51 -7.11 27.23
CA ASP A 27 -19.52 -6.99 28.30
C ASP A 27 -19.72 -5.53 28.79
N VAL A 28 -19.21 -4.56 28.03
CA VAL A 28 -19.19 -3.13 28.40
C VAL A 28 -19.83 -2.26 27.33
N THR A 29 -20.35 -1.10 27.72
CA THR A 29 -20.83 -0.03 26.83
C THR A 29 -20.17 1.28 27.17
N LEU A 30 -19.99 2.16 26.18
CA LEU A 30 -19.63 3.54 26.47
C LEU A 30 -20.77 4.24 27.23
N PRO A 31 -20.46 5.12 28.20
CA PRO A 31 -21.47 5.93 28.87
C PRO A 31 -22.15 6.85 27.84
N ASP A 32 -23.49 6.87 27.85
CA ASP A 32 -24.29 7.73 26.97
C ASP A 32 -24.52 9.08 27.66
N GLU A 33 -23.92 10.15 27.13
CA GLU A 33 -24.02 11.50 27.69
C GLU A 33 -25.48 12.02 27.69
N ASP A 34 -26.31 11.51 26.78
CA ASP A 34 -27.69 11.98 26.58
C ASP A 34 -28.75 11.17 27.36
N GLN A 35 -28.36 10.18 28.16
CA GLN A 35 -29.31 9.33 28.88
C GLN A 35 -29.94 10.05 30.08
N ARG A 36 -30.99 10.82 29.80
CA ARG A 36 -32.12 11.03 30.71
C ARG A 36 -32.91 9.72 30.82
N SER A 37 -32.28 8.75 31.50
CA SER A 37 -32.81 7.54 32.14
C SER A 37 -34.23 7.14 31.75
N ASP A 38 -34.33 6.21 30.80
CA ASP A 38 -35.49 5.33 30.67
C ASP A 38 -35.17 4.05 31.49
N PRO A 39 -35.63 3.93 32.75
CA PRO A 39 -35.19 2.89 33.68
C PRO A 39 -35.62 1.47 33.29
N ALA A 40 -36.36 1.31 32.18
CA ALA A 40 -36.87 0.03 31.71
C ALA A 40 -35.93 -0.71 30.74
N SER A 41 -34.85 -0.07 30.26
CA SER A 41 -33.87 -0.78 29.43
C SER A 41 -32.92 -1.61 30.30
N ASN A 42 -33.33 -2.85 30.59
CA ASN A 42 -32.52 -3.89 31.23
C ASN A 42 -31.38 -4.36 30.30
N SER A 43 -30.45 -3.46 29.95
CA SER A 43 -29.22 -3.84 29.26
C SER A 43 -28.26 -4.46 30.28
N ALA A 44 -27.84 -5.70 30.05
CA ALA A 44 -26.88 -6.42 30.91
C ALA A 44 -25.43 -5.89 30.78
N LEU A 45 -25.21 -4.83 29.99
CA LEU A 45 -23.88 -4.30 29.68
C LEU A 45 -23.46 -3.25 30.72
N LEU A 46 -22.17 -3.25 31.07
CA LEU A 46 -21.62 -2.35 32.08
C LEU A 46 -21.14 -1.04 31.45
N PRO A 47 -21.71 0.13 31.83
CA PRO A 47 -21.18 1.42 31.39
C PRO A 47 -19.74 1.60 31.89
N THR A 48 -18.79 1.69 30.97
CA THR A 48 -17.37 1.76 31.29
C THR A 48 -16.72 2.92 30.53
N PRO A 49 -16.10 3.90 31.22
CA PRO A 49 -15.41 4.98 30.54
C PRO A 49 -14.14 4.46 29.83
N PRO A 50 -13.69 5.11 28.75
CA PRO A 50 -12.43 4.76 28.11
C PRO A 50 -11.24 4.82 29.06
N VAL A 51 -10.33 3.86 28.95
CA VAL A 51 -9.12 3.77 29.76
C VAL A 51 -8.00 4.56 29.09
N LYS A 52 -7.41 5.50 29.82
CA LYS A 52 -6.33 6.34 29.30
C LYS A 52 -4.95 5.70 29.49
N LEU A 53 -4.28 5.40 28.39
CA LEU A 53 -2.96 4.78 28.34
C LEU A 53 -1.93 5.74 27.72
N THR A 54 -1.53 6.74 28.51
CA THR A 54 -0.69 7.87 28.04
C THR A 54 0.70 7.50 27.53
N ARG A 55 1.19 6.30 27.83
CA ARG A 55 2.53 5.83 27.46
C ARG A 55 2.53 4.67 26.47
N LEU A 56 1.35 4.18 26.08
CA LEU A 56 1.24 3.04 25.16
C LEU A 56 1.65 3.49 23.76
N LYS A 57 2.74 2.92 23.26
CA LYS A 57 3.35 3.21 21.96
C LYS A 57 3.03 2.18 20.90
N ALA A 58 2.83 0.92 21.30
CA ALA A 58 2.59 -0.17 20.34
C ALA A 58 1.47 -1.10 20.79
N ILE A 59 0.60 -1.46 19.83
CA ILE A 59 -0.38 -2.54 19.97
C ILE A 59 -0.06 -3.59 18.90
N ASN A 60 0.11 -4.84 19.32
CA ASN A 60 0.13 -5.99 18.44
C ASN A 60 -1.06 -6.89 18.80
N TRP A 61 -1.91 -7.20 17.83
CA TRP A 61 -3.09 -8.04 18.05
C TRP A 61 -3.27 -9.06 16.94
N THR A 62 -3.16 -10.33 17.30
CA THR A 62 -3.37 -11.45 16.39
C THR A 62 -4.76 -12.05 16.56
N PHE A 63 -5.40 -12.30 15.42
CA PHE A 63 -6.71 -12.91 15.26
C PHE A 63 -7.92 -12.18 15.87
N PRO A 64 -8.01 -10.83 15.91
CA PRO A 64 -9.31 -10.19 16.13
C PRO A 64 -10.29 -10.48 15.00
N LEU A 65 -11.59 -10.46 15.31
CA LEU A 65 -12.62 -10.32 14.28
C LEU A 65 -12.64 -8.88 13.75
N PRO A 66 -13.17 -8.63 12.54
CA PRO A 66 -13.20 -7.29 11.94
C PRO A 66 -13.74 -6.20 12.89
N GLY A 67 -14.87 -6.46 13.56
CA GLY A 67 -15.49 -5.48 14.46
C GLY A 67 -14.72 -5.22 15.76
N ASP A 68 -13.92 -6.18 16.22
CA ASP A 68 -13.29 -6.15 17.54
C ASP A 68 -12.22 -5.06 17.63
N VAL A 69 -11.51 -4.80 16.53
CA VAL A 69 -10.47 -3.76 16.46
C VAL A 69 -11.07 -2.39 16.77
N HIS A 70 -12.11 -2.02 16.03
CA HIS A 70 -12.82 -0.77 16.23
C HIS A 70 -13.40 -0.69 17.65
N GLN A 71 -14.00 -1.77 18.13
CA GLN A 71 -14.61 -1.79 19.45
C GLN A 71 -13.57 -1.62 20.56
N LEU A 72 -12.45 -2.35 20.54
CA LEU A 72 -11.37 -2.17 21.50
C LEU A 72 -10.84 -0.73 21.49
N MET A 73 -10.54 -0.21 20.31
CA MET A 73 -10.00 1.14 20.15
C MET A 73 -10.96 2.22 20.69
N SER A 74 -12.27 1.97 20.74
CA SER A 74 -13.24 2.91 21.32
C SER A 74 -13.18 2.99 22.86
N PHE A 75 -12.62 1.98 23.52
CA PHE A 75 -12.51 1.90 24.98
C PHE A 75 -11.11 2.23 25.51
N ILE A 76 -10.15 2.58 24.64
CA ILE A 76 -8.80 2.96 25.04
C ILE A 76 -8.41 4.30 24.43
N ASP A 77 -8.01 5.25 25.27
CA ASP A 77 -7.42 6.54 24.86
C ASP A 77 -5.89 6.41 24.89
N CYS A 78 -5.27 6.34 23.72
CA CYS A 78 -3.84 6.07 23.55
C CYS A 78 -3.14 7.19 22.76
N PRO A 79 -2.93 8.37 23.37
CA PRO A 79 -2.41 9.55 22.66
C PRO A 79 -0.93 9.42 22.23
N ALA A 80 -0.22 8.39 22.71
CA ALA A 80 1.17 8.11 22.37
C ALA A 80 1.33 6.90 21.44
N LEU A 81 0.23 6.35 20.90
CA LEU A 81 0.27 5.15 20.06
C LEU A 81 0.94 5.45 18.72
N GLU A 82 2.15 4.93 18.52
CA GLU A 82 2.94 5.12 17.30
C GLU A 82 2.78 3.94 16.33
N LYS A 83 2.56 2.73 16.85
CA LYS A 83 2.51 1.49 16.06
C LYS A 83 1.25 0.68 16.33
N LEU A 84 0.57 0.27 15.26
CA LEU A 84 -0.56 -0.66 15.31
C LEU A 84 -0.31 -1.82 14.35
N ASP A 85 -0.29 -3.04 14.87
CA ASP A 85 -0.03 -4.27 14.12
C ASP A 85 -1.18 -5.25 14.37
N VAL A 86 -1.98 -5.52 13.35
CA VAL A 86 -3.25 -6.25 13.49
C VAL A 86 -3.36 -7.33 12.43
N TRP A 87 -3.62 -8.56 12.87
CA TRP A 87 -3.91 -9.68 11.99
C TRP A 87 -5.36 -10.14 12.13
N VAL A 88 -6.25 -9.57 11.32
CA VAL A 88 -7.68 -9.86 11.36
C VAL A 88 -7.97 -11.24 10.78
N GLU A 89 -8.73 -12.03 11.53
CA GLU A 89 -9.20 -13.33 11.08
C GLU A 89 -10.52 -13.22 10.30
N ALA A 90 -10.65 -14.02 9.23
CA ALA A 90 -11.92 -14.18 8.54
C ALA A 90 -12.96 -14.80 9.48
N PRO A 91 -14.21 -14.32 9.51
CA PRO A 91 -15.26 -14.97 10.29
C PRO A 91 -15.41 -16.43 9.84
N ASN A 92 -15.24 -17.37 10.78
CA ASN A 92 -15.50 -18.78 10.53
C ASN A 92 -16.98 -19.06 10.85
N PRO A 93 -17.83 -19.37 9.85
CA PRO A 93 -19.26 -19.58 10.07
C PRO A 93 -19.57 -20.74 11.02
N LYS A 94 -18.60 -21.66 11.24
CA LYS A 94 -18.74 -22.76 12.20
C LYS A 94 -18.46 -22.35 13.65
N GLU A 95 -17.78 -21.23 13.86
CA GLU A 95 -17.39 -20.72 15.17
C GLU A 95 -18.24 -19.54 15.65
N GLU A 96 -19.28 -19.18 14.89
CA GLU A 96 -20.34 -18.26 15.30
C GLU A 96 -21.22 -18.90 16.38
N GLY A 97 -20.60 -19.28 17.50
CA GLY A 97 -21.31 -19.69 18.70
C GLY A 97 -21.96 -18.49 19.39
N PRO A 98 -23.07 -18.71 20.12
CA PRO A 98 -23.80 -17.65 20.83
C PRO A 98 -22.95 -16.90 21.88
N TRP A 99 -21.81 -17.47 22.28
CA TRP A 99 -20.90 -16.90 23.27
C TRP A 99 -20.11 -15.68 22.79
N ARG A 100 -20.03 -15.44 21.47
CA ARG A 100 -19.26 -14.30 20.96
C ARG A 100 -19.97 -12.95 21.09
N GLY A 101 -21.22 -12.90 21.55
CA GLY A 101 -21.95 -11.64 21.83
C GLY A 101 -22.28 -10.78 20.59
N HIS A 102 -21.65 -11.05 19.44
CA HIS A 102 -21.99 -10.55 18.12
C HIS A 102 -23.20 -11.30 17.57
N ASP A 103 -24.37 -11.19 18.20
CA ASP A 103 -25.58 -11.27 17.38
C ASP A 103 -25.46 -10.06 16.44
N LEU A 104 -25.34 -10.29 15.12
CA LEU A 104 -25.21 -9.20 14.14
C LEU A 104 -26.35 -8.16 14.26
N SER A 105 -27.43 -8.51 14.95
CA SER A 105 -28.52 -7.62 15.37
C SER A 105 -28.17 -6.62 16.50
N TYR A 106 -27.16 -6.89 17.35
CA TYR A 106 -26.67 -5.98 18.40
C TYR A 106 -25.81 -4.83 17.88
N GLY A 107 -25.35 -4.89 16.61
CA GLY A 107 -24.67 -3.75 15.97
C GLY A 107 -25.49 -2.46 15.99
N THR A 108 -26.80 -2.57 16.19
CA THR A 108 -27.72 -1.44 16.31
C THR A 108 -27.78 -0.79 17.70
N ARG A 109 -27.17 -1.39 18.75
CA ARG A 109 -27.37 -0.92 20.14
C ARG A 109 -26.20 -0.14 20.74
N MET A 110 -24.96 -0.39 20.33
CA MET A 110 -23.83 0.38 20.86
C MET A 110 -23.62 1.65 20.05
N LYS A 111 -23.85 2.81 20.66
CA LYS A 111 -23.44 4.11 20.13
C LYS A 111 -21.92 4.24 20.22
N LEU A 112 -21.20 3.57 19.33
CA LEU A 112 -19.76 3.78 19.17
C LEU A 112 -19.53 5.01 18.28
N PRO A 113 -18.40 5.72 18.44
CA PRO A 113 -17.96 6.69 17.46
C PRO A 113 -17.97 6.05 16.06
N MET A 114 -18.39 6.80 15.04
CA MET A 114 -18.41 6.29 13.66
C MET A 114 -16.99 6.05 13.14
N VAL A 115 -16.05 6.93 13.54
CA VAL A 115 -14.63 6.88 13.20
C VAL A 115 -13.83 7.23 14.43
N ILE A 116 -12.79 6.44 14.72
CA ILE A 116 -11.84 6.67 15.81
C ILE A 116 -10.60 7.33 15.22
N ASP A 117 -10.18 8.46 15.80
CA ASP A 117 -8.98 9.14 15.36
C ASP A 117 -7.73 8.54 16.02
N CYS A 118 -6.91 7.89 15.21
CA CYS A 118 -5.62 7.31 15.58
C CYS A 118 -4.49 8.23 15.10
N SER A 119 -4.63 9.54 15.35
CA SER A 119 -3.67 10.60 14.98
C SER A 119 -2.19 10.31 15.27
N PRO A 120 -1.78 9.71 16.40
CA PRO A 120 -0.36 9.48 16.69
C PRO A 120 0.25 8.31 15.92
N VAL A 121 -0.56 7.44 15.30
CA VAL A 121 -0.08 6.22 14.65
C VAL A 121 0.68 6.58 13.37
N ARG A 122 1.93 6.12 13.30
CA ARG A 122 2.83 6.32 12.15
C ARG A 122 3.08 5.03 11.40
N ASP A 123 3.09 3.90 12.09
CA ASP A 123 3.35 2.58 11.53
C ASP A 123 2.10 1.68 11.68
N LEU A 124 1.47 1.32 10.56
CA LEU A 124 0.34 0.40 10.52
C LEU A 124 0.70 -0.86 9.73
N SER A 125 0.55 -2.02 10.37
CA SER A 125 0.59 -3.33 9.74
C SER A 125 -0.80 -3.95 9.87
N PHE A 126 -1.38 -4.35 8.74
CA PHE A 126 -2.71 -4.92 8.70
C PHE A 126 -2.76 -6.15 7.79
N GLN A 127 -2.93 -7.30 8.40
CA GLN A 127 -3.10 -8.57 7.72
C GLN A 127 -4.58 -8.97 7.75
N PHE A 128 -5.13 -9.34 6.59
CA PHE A 128 -6.55 -9.62 6.45
C PHE A 128 -6.81 -10.69 5.38
N SER A 129 -7.93 -11.40 5.54
CA SER A 129 -8.47 -12.26 4.48
C SER A 129 -9.18 -11.43 3.41
N THR A 130 -9.28 -11.94 2.19
CA THR A 130 -9.89 -11.30 0.99
C THR A 130 -11.37 -10.89 1.08
N ASP A 131 -11.99 -10.93 2.26
CA ASP A 131 -13.37 -10.48 2.48
C ASP A 131 -13.44 -8.96 2.75
N ASP A 132 -14.32 -8.26 2.03
CA ASP A 132 -14.64 -6.84 2.17
C ASP A 132 -14.97 -6.42 3.61
N SER A 133 -15.54 -7.34 4.40
CA SER A 133 -15.91 -7.08 5.79
C SER A 133 -14.70 -6.69 6.64
N THR A 134 -13.53 -7.28 6.39
CA THR A 134 -12.29 -7.01 7.13
C THR A 134 -11.82 -5.57 6.90
N VAL A 135 -11.79 -5.14 5.64
CA VAL A 135 -11.36 -3.81 5.21
C VAL A 135 -12.32 -2.72 5.70
N SER A 136 -13.60 -3.03 5.85
CA SER A 136 -14.58 -2.09 6.42
C SER A 136 -14.22 -1.62 7.83
N SER A 137 -13.45 -2.40 8.57
CA SER A 137 -13.04 -2.10 9.94
C SER A 137 -11.93 -1.05 10.00
N LEU A 138 -11.02 -1.07 9.02
CA LEU A 138 -10.02 -0.02 8.85
C LEU A 138 -10.66 1.33 8.54
N ARG A 139 -11.78 1.35 7.80
CA ARG A 139 -12.50 2.61 7.50
C ARG A 139 -13.11 3.28 8.72
N LYS A 140 -13.22 2.57 9.84
CA LYS A 140 -13.68 3.12 11.13
C LYS A 140 -12.52 3.70 11.94
N LEU A 141 -11.31 3.68 11.41
CA LEU A 141 -10.11 4.26 12.01
C LEU A 141 -9.55 5.32 11.06
N SER A 142 -9.04 6.42 11.62
CA SER A 142 -8.41 7.51 10.87
C SER A 142 -6.94 7.61 11.26
N PHE A 143 -6.05 7.69 10.27
CA PHE A 143 -4.59 7.72 10.48
C PHE A 143 -3.94 8.93 9.78
N PRO A 144 -4.19 10.17 10.24
CA PRO A 144 -3.72 11.37 9.55
C PRO A 144 -2.18 11.53 9.54
N SER A 145 -1.47 10.93 10.49
CA SER A 145 0.00 10.98 10.59
C SER A 145 0.69 9.70 10.11
N LEU A 146 0.00 8.84 9.35
CA LEU A 146 0.55 7.56 8.92
C LEU A 146 1.74 7.77 7.97
N GLU A 147 2.91 7.23 8.33
CA GLU A 147 4.16 7.30 7.56
C GLU A 147 4.47 5.97 6.86
N SER A 148 4.09 4.84 7.48
CA SER A 148 4.33 3.49 6.96
C SER A 148 3.06 2.63 7.04
N LEU A 149 2.71 2.01 5.92
CA LEU A 149 1.57 1.10 5.78
C LEU A 149 2.03 -0.22 5.17
N GLU A 150 1.76 -1.31 5.88
CA GLU A 150 1.94 -2.67 5.41
C GLU A 150 0.57 -3.35 5.36
N LEU A 151 0.18 -3.79 4.17
CA LEU A 151 -1.03 -4.56 3.95
C LEU A 151 -0.64 -5.95 3.47
N MET A 152 -1.20 -6.98 4.10
CA MET A 152 -0.98 -8.37 3.72
C MET A 152 -2.31 -9.08 3.51
N SER A 153 -2.53 -9.58 2.30
CA SER A 153 -3.68 -10.43 2.03
C SER A 153 -3.32 -11.88 2.34
N VAL A 154 -4.12 -12.54 3.17
CA VAL A 154 -3.99 -13.98 3.41
C VAL A 154 -5.04 -14.67 2.57
N ASP A 155 -4.63 -15.21 1.43
CA ASP A 155 -5.51 -16.10 0.68
C ASP A 155 -5.59 -17.43 1.43
N ARG A 156 -6.74 -17.71 2.03
CA ARG A 156 -7.07 -19.06 2.51
C ARG A 156 -7.43 -19.86 1.27
N GLY A 157 -6.39 -20.21 0.50
CA GLY A 157 -6.47 -21.10 -0.64
C GLY A 157 -7.36 -22.27 -0.25
N THR A 158 -8.58 -22.27 -0.78
CA THR A 158 -9.52 -23.36 -0.51
C THR A 158 -9.05 -24.50 -1.40
N GLU A 159 -8.07 -25.26 -0.91
CA GLU A 159 -7.48 -26.48 -1.50
C GLU A 159 -8.50 -27.61 -1.75
N LYS A 160 -9.80 -27.30 -1.81
CA LYS A 160 -10.80 -28.26 -2.24
C LYS A 160 -10.86 -28.29 -3.76
N ASP A 161 -9.96 -29.12 -4.27
CA ASP A 161 -9.90 -29.99 -5.46
C ASP A 161 -11.15 -30.23 -6.35
N ASP A 162 -12.15 -29.35 -6.35
CA ASP A 162 -13.30 -29.44 -7.26
C ASP A 162 -12.93 -28.81 -8.61
N LYS A 163 -12.30 -29.64 -9.45
CA LYS A 163 -11.81 -29.40 -10.82
C LYS A 163 -12.82 -28.82 -11.84
N THR A 164 -14.03 -28.47 -11.43
CA THR A 164 -15.14 -28.14 -12.35
C THR A 164 -15.85 -26.84 -12.07
N SER A 165 -15.53 -26.12 -10.98
CA SER A 165 -16.07 -24.78 -10.80
C SER A 165 -15.03 -23.75 -11.22
N SER A 166 -15.29 -23.07 -12.34
CA SER A 166 -14.65 -21.81 -12.69
C SER A 166 -15.02 -20.80 -11.60
N ARG A 167 -14.34 -20.87 -10.46
CA ARG A 167 -14.49 -19.91 -9.38
C ARG A 167 -14.06 -18.58 -9.96
N SER A 168 -15.03 -17.69 -10.13
CA SER A 168 -14.74 -16.29 -10.39
C SER A 168 -13.76 -15.83 -9.32
N PRO A 169 -12.65 -15.17 -9.70
CA PRO A 169 -11.69 -14.66 -8.74
C PRO A 169 -12.46 -13.84 -7.71
N THR A 170 -12.28 -14.18 -6.43
CA THR A 170 -12.92 -13.52 -5.30
C THR A 170 -12.71 -12.03 -5.49
N MET A 171 -13.80 -11.28 -5.67
CA MET A 171 -13.74 -9.86 -5.99
C MET A 171 -13.02 -9.18 -4.84
N PHE A 172 -11.78 -8.79 -5.10
CA PHE A 172 -10.89 -8.25 -4.09
C PHE A 172 -11.50 -6.97 -3.51
N PRO A 173 -11.34 -6.71 -2.19
CA PRO A 173 -11.80 -5.47 -1.62
C PRO A 173 -11.25 -4.29 -2.36
N ARG A 174 -12.11 -3.29 -2.52
CA ARG A 174 -11.77 -1.99 -3.08
C ARG A 174 -10.72 -1.33 -2.20
N ILE A 175 -9.47 -1.72 -2.33
CA ILE A 175 -8.35 -1.26 -1.51
C ILE A 175 -8.20 0.26 -1.64
N GLU A 176 -8.60 0.83 -2.78
CA GLU A 176 -8.71 2.26 -3.02
C GLU A 176 -9.55 2.98 -1.94
N SER A 177 -10.48 2.27 -1.31
CA SER A 177 -11.30 2.82 -0.22
C SER A 177 -10.51 3.10 1.06
N ILE A 178 -9.43 2.36 1.32
CA ILE A 178 -8.52 2.61 2.46
C ILE A 178 -7.75 3.90 2.21
N PHE A 179 -7.42 4.18 0.95
CA PHE A 179 -6.62 5.34 0.55
C PHE A 179 -7.44 6.61 0.30
N HIS A 180 -8.76 6.50 0.12
CA HIS A 180 -9.58 7.61 -0.34
C HIS A 180 -9.82 8.69 0.74
N ASP A 181 -10.17 8.29 1.96
CA ASP A 181 -10.61 9.23 2.99
C ASP A 181 -10.39 8.70 4.43
N PRO A 182 -9.59 9.38 5.27
CA PRO A 182 -8.74 10.52 4.92
C PRO A 182 -7.62 10.11 3.95
N ARG A 183 -7.27 11.01 3.02
CA ARG A 183 -6.12 10.81 2.13
C ARG A 183 -4.84 10.66 2.96
N LEU A 184 -4.06 9.62 2.67
CA LEU A 184 -2.82 9.29 3.38
C LEU A 184 -1.64 10.16 2.90
N PHE A 185 -1.74 11.47 3.06
CA PHE A 185 -0.77 12.44 2.56
C PHE A 185 0.62 12.32 3.21
N CYS A 186 0.71 11.77 4.41
CA CYS A 186 1.97 11.57 5.13
C CYS A 186 2.65 10.23 4.80
N LEU A 187 1.98 9.36 4.04
CA LEU A 187 2.45 8.00 3.82
C LEU A 187 3.63 7.98 2.87
N THR A 188 4.80 7.63 3.41
CA THR A 188 6.08 7.56 2.68
C THR A 188 6.46 6.13 2.32
N ASN A 189 5.96 5.14 3.06
CA ASN A 189 6.31 3.74 2.89
C ASN A 189 5.05 2.89 2.71
N LEU A 190 4.97 2.16 1.60
CA LEU A 190 3.88 1.22 1.33
C LEU A 190 4.45 -0.16 1.02
N THR A 191 4.00 -1.15 1.77
CA THR A 191 4.24 -2.57 1.51
C THR A 191 2.93 -3.27 1.22
N LEU A 192 2.85 -3.96 0.08
CA LEU A 192 1.69 -4.77 -0.33
C LEU A 192 2.15 -6.22 -0.52
N SER A 193 1.57 -7.14 0.25
CA SER A 193 1.89 -8.57 0.18
C SER A 193 0.68 -9.40 -0.28
N HIS A 194 0.87 -10.25 -1.29
CA HIS A 194 -0.13 -11.15 -1.88
C HIS A 194 -1.33 -10.45 -2.54
N PHE A 195 -1.08 -9.33 -3.23
CA PHE A 195 -2.12 -8.60 -3.98
C PHE A 195 -2.12 -8.96 -5.47
N GLN A 196 -3.30 -8.97 -6.10
CA GLN A 196 -3.45 -9.17 -7.55
C GLN A 196 -3.99 -7.91 -8.25
N PHE A 197 -3.15 -7.21 -9.00
CA PHE A 197 -3.50 -5.99 -9.72
C PHE A 197 -4.10 -6.28 -11.10
N ASN A 198 -5.42 -6.42 -11.15
CA ASN A 198 -6.17 -6.61 -12.40
C ASN A 198 -6.63 -5.26 -13.00
N LYS A 199 -6.58 -5.13 -14.34
CA LYS A 199 -6.95 -3.91 -15.07
C LYS A 199 -8.39 -3.43 -14.80
N ASP A 200 -9.30 -4.37 -14.56
CA ASP A 200 -10.74 -4.07 -14.47
C ASP A 200 -11.21 -3.66 -13.07
N HIS A 201 -10.54 -4.13 -12.02
CA HIS A 201 -11.04 -4.04 -10.65
C HIS A 201 -10.15 -3.23 -9.71
N GLN A 202 -8.86 -3.16 -9.98
CA GLN A 202 -7.92 -2.42 -9.15
C GLN A 202 -7.20 -1.44 -10.04
N ARG A 203 -7.72 -0.21 -10.11
CA ARG A 203 -7.06 0.86 -10.85
C ARG A 203 -5.82 1.27 -10.05
N PRO A 204 -4.60 0.85 -10.43
CA PRO A 204 -3.41 1.13 -9.61
C PRO A 204 -3.17 2.65 -9.55
N GLU A 205 -3.62 3.37 -10.57
CA GLU A 205 -3.69 4.83 -10.61
C GLU A 205 -4.48 5.42 -9.44
N ALA A 206 -5.62 4.83 -9.07
CA ALA A 206 -6.40 5.33 -7.95
C ALA A 206 -5.61 5.18 -6.65
N ILE A 207 -5.04 4.00 -6.40
CA ILE A 207 -4.24 3.71 -5.20
C ILE A 207 -3.08 4.70 -5.08
N LEU A 208 -2.24 4.79 -6.12
CA LEU A 208 -1.04 5.62 -6.11
C LEU A 208 -1.34 7.12 -6.14
N GLY A 209 -2.46 7.52 -6.77
CA GLY A 209 -2.92 8.91 -6.84
C GLY A 209 -3.32 9.49 -5.47
N TYR A 210 -3.68 8.65 -4.51
CA TYR A 210 -3.98 9.08 -3.14
C TYR A 210 -2.73 9.22 -2.25
N ILE A 211 -1.55 8.79 -2.72
CA ILE A 211 -0.32 8.72 -1.93
C ILE A 211 0.83 9.50 -2.62
N PRO A 212 0.70 10.82 -2.78
CA PRO A 212 1.68 11.62 -3.51
C PRO A 212 3.06 11.67 -2.81
N ALA A 213 3.09 11.48 -1.48
CA ALA A 213 4.31 11.54 -0.68
C ALA A 213 5.10 10.23 -0.64
N LEU A 214 4.68 9.20 -1.39
CA LEU A 214 5.31 7.89 -1.37
C LEU A 214 6.78 7.96 -1.80
N ILE A 215 7.68 7.48 -0.94
CA ILE A 215 9.14 7.41 -1.16
C ILE A 215 9.57 5.97 -1.47
N SER A 216 8.94 4.99 -0.82
CA SER A 216 9.29 3.57 -0.93
C SER A 216 8.05 2.72 -1.19
N LEU A 217 8.12 1.89 -2.23
CA LEU A 217 7.10 0.89 -2.55
C LEU A 217 7.72 -0.51 -2.51
N SER A 218 7.14 -1.40 -1.71
CA SER A 218 7.51 -2.81 -1.63
C SER A 218 6.32 -3.69 -2.04
N LEU A 219 6.56 -4.61 -2.96
CA LEU A 219 5.58 -5.59 -3.43
C LEU A 219 6.10 -6.99 -3.13
N GLU A 220 5.32 -7.81 -2.44
CA GLU A 220 5.69 -9.18 -2.06
C GLU A 220 4.64 -10.16 -2.56
N SER A 221 5.07 -11.14 -3.34
CA SER A 221 4.23 -12.18 -3.96
C SER A 221 2.97 -11.61 -4.61
N CYS A 222 3.10 -10.42 -5.20
CA CYS A 222 2.03 -9.78 -5.95
C CYS A 222 1.97 -10.30 -7.38
N LEU A 223 0.75 -10.31 -7.94
CA LEU A 223 0.46 -10.62 -9.34
C LEU A 223 -0.07 -9.37 -10.05
N GLY A 224 0.12 -9.28 -11.36
CA GLY A 224 -0.30 -8.11 -12.14
C GLY A 224 0.57 -6.87 -11.87
N VAL A 225 1.77 -7.05 -11.31
CA VAL A 225 2.71 -5.97 -10.97
C VAL A 225 3.00 -5.10 -12.19
N GLU A 226 2.98 -5.69 -13.39
CA GLU A 226 3.15 -4.93 -14.63
C GLU A 226 2.15 -3.78 -14.81
N ASN A 227 0.91 -3.93 -14.33
CA ASN A 227 -0.11 -2.88 -14.42
C ASN A 227 0.22 -1.72 -13.49
N LEU A 228 0.75 -2.01 -12.30
CA LEU A 228 1.17 -0.99 -11.35
C LEU A 228 2.42 -0.23 -11.83
N ILE A 229 3.41 -0.94 -12.38
CA ILE A 229 4.63 -0.31 -12.91
C ILE A 229 4.33 0.58 -14.13
N LYS A 230 3.41 0.16 -15.01
CA LYS A 230 2.97 1.00 -16.15
C LYS A 230 2.39 2.33 -15.68
N VAL A 231 1.63 2.35 -14.59
CA VAL A 231 1.08 3.58 -14.01
C VAL A 231 2.19 4.49 -13.46
N LEU A 232 3.23 3.93 -12.84
CA LEU A 232 4.38 4.70 -12.37
C LEU A 232 5.23 5.28 -13.52
N GLU A 233 5.19 4.66 -14.71
CA GLU A 233 5.82 5.15 -15.94
C GLU A 233 5.03 6.31 -16.59
N GLU A 234 3.73 6.46 -16.29
CA GLU A 234 2.88 7.45 -16.95
C GLU A 234 3.40 8.89 -16.75
N ARG A 235 3.78 9.51 -17.87
CA ARG A 235 4.19 10.91 -17.89
C ARG A 235 2.99 11.84 -17.89
N CYS A 236 3.07 12.88 -17.07
CA CYS A 236 2.16 14.01 -17.14
C CYS A 236 2.80 15.15 -17.93
N THR A 237 2.04 15.78 -18.82
CA THR A 237 2.44 17.04 -19.45
C THR A 237 1.59 18.15 -18.89
N LEU A 238 2.18 19.00 -18.05
CA LEU A 238 1.50 20.15 -17.50
C LEU A 238 1.67 21.32 -18.48
N ASN A 239 0.55 21.77 -19.05
CA ASN A 239 0.49 23.03 -19.80
C ASN A 239 0.42 24.18 -18.79
N LEU A 240 1.58 24.62 -18.28
CA LEU A 240 1.59 25.82 -17.44
C LEU A 240 1.28 27.05 -18.30
N PRO A 241 0.29 27.88 -17.90
CA PRO A 241 -0.02 29.11 -18.62
C PRO A 241 1.19 30.04 -18.61
N THR A 242 1.62 30.47 -19.80
CA THR A 242 2.76 31.36 -19.99
C THR A 242 2.46 32.73 -19.38
N MET A 243 2.82 32.93 -18.11
CA MET A 243 2.82 34.26 -17.52
C MET A 243 4.03 35.02 -18.07
N ASN A 244 3.76 36.09 -18.83
CA ASN A 244 4.69 37.11 -19.31
C ASN A 244 5.25 37.01 -20.74
N GLY A 245 4.59 36.32 -21.67
CA GLY A 245 4.69 36.62 -23.12
C GLY A 245 6.05 36.49 -23.84
N VAL A 246 7.14 36.09 -23.15
CA VAL A 246 8.50 36.12 -23.74
C VAL A 246 9.19 34.74 -23.76
N SER A 247 8.57 33.67 -23.25
CA SER A 247 9.22 32.34 -23.22
C SER A 247 8.44 31.31 -24.01
N ARG A 248 9.17 30.55 -24.85
CA ARG A 248 8.68 29.33 -25.52
C ARG A 248 7.95 28.47 -24.49
N ALA A 249 6.74 28.03 -24.81
CA ALA A 249 5.97 27.09 -24.01
C ALA A 249 6.75 25.77 -23.91
N GLY A 250 7.67 25.67 -22.95
CA GLY A 250 8.36 24.45 -22.62
C GLY A 250 7.34 23.52 -21.97
N ARG A 251 7.04 22.40 -22.63
CA ARG A 251 6.29 21.32 -21.98
C ARG A 251 7.18 20.77 -20.87
N VAL A 252 6.81 21.04 -19.63
CA VAL A 252 7.48 20.43 -18.49
C VAL A 252 6.94 19.02 -18.37
N GLY A 253 7.78 18.03 -18.68
CA GLY A 253 7.47 16.62 -18.50
C GLY A 253 7.64 16.25 -17.03
N GLY A 254 6.67 15.51 -16.50
CA GLY A 254 6.69 15.01 -15.12
C GLY A 254 6.12 13.60 -15.03
N VAL A 255 5.98 13.08 -13.81
CA VAL A 255 5.27 11.81 -13.55
C VAL A 255 3.89 12.07 -12.99
N LYS A 256 2.92 11.25 -13.36
CA LYS A 256 1.53 11.45 -12.93
C LYS A 256 1.30 11.10 -11.46
N VAL A 257 1.99 10.09 -10.94
CA VAL A 257 1.81 9.56 -9.57
C VAL A 257 3.15 9.42 -8.85
N CYS A 258 3.11 9.50 -7.52
CA CYS A 258 4.24 9.32 -6.62
C CYS A 258 5.52 10.04 -7.10
N PRO A 259 5.51 11.38 -7.23
CA PRO A 259 6.68 12.14 -7.68
C PRO A 259 7.89 11.97 -6.77
N ARG A 260 7.70 11.60 -5.50
CA ARG A 260 8.76 11.43 -4.50
C ARG A 260 9.32 10.00 -4.39
N LEU A 261 8.88 9.08 -5.26
CA LEU A 261 9.31 7.68 -5.22
C LEU A 261 10.80 7.56 -5.56
N GLU A 262 11.56 6.95 -4.67
CA GLU A 262 13.02 6.74 -4.78
C GLU A 262 13.41 5.27 -4.66
N ALA A 263 12.59 4.45 -3.99
CA ALA A 263 12.89 3.06 -3.68
C ALA A 263 11.78 2.10 -4.15
N LEU A 264 12.20 1.03 -4.82
CA LEU A 264 11.34 -0.07 -5.26
C LEU A 264 11.88 -1.39 -4.70
N SER A 265 11.00 -2.22 -4.15
CA SER A 265 11.34 -3.56 -3.67
C SER A 265 10.34 -4.58 -4.18
N PHE A 266 10.83 -5.69 -4.72
CA PHE A 266 10.03 -6.77 -5.27
C PHE A 266 10.50 -8.10 -4.69
N TRP A 267 9.56 -8.89 -4.19
CA TRP A 267 9.81 -10.19 -3.58
C TRP A 267 8.86 -11.21 -4.20
N GLY A 268 9.36 -12.23 -4.89
CA GLY A 268 8.52 -13.31 -5.42
C GLY A 268 7.44 -12.85 -6.41
N CYS A 269 7.68 -11.78 -7.18
CA CYS A 269 6.76 -11.31 -8.21
C CYS A 269 7.04 -12.02 -9.54
N ASP A 270 6.17 -12.95 -9.92
CA ASP A 270 6.36 -13.83 -11.08
C ASP A 270 6.20 -13.14 -12.44
N ASP A 271 5.49 -12.02 -12.49
CA ASP A 271 5.16 -11.28 -13.72
C ASP A 271 6.01 -10.01 -13.92
N LEU A 272 7.01 -9.78 -13.06
CA LEU A 272 7.87 -8.62 -13.12
C LEU A 272 9.01 -8.81 -14.13
N ALA A 273 8.87 -8.22 -15.32
CA ALA A 273 9.93 -8.21 -16.33
C ALA A 273 10.91 -7.03 -16.17
N ILE A 274 12.20 -7.26 -16.41
CA ILE A 274 13.24 -6.21 -16.34
C ILE A 274 12.96 -5.02 -17.27
N GLY A 275 12.37 -5.28 -18.45
CA GLY A 275 12.03 -4.23 -19.41
C GLY A 275 11.07 -3.16 -18.86
N LEU A 276 10.28 -3.50 -17.83
CA LEU A 276 9.42 -2.53 -17.14
C LEU A 276 10.21 -1.66 -16.17
N LEU A 277 11.16 -2.25 -15.44
CA LEU A 277 12.07 -1.52 -14.54
C LEU A 277 12.98 -0.56 -15.31
N LEU A 278 13.49 -0.97 -16.47
CA LEU A 278 14.28 -0.09 -17.33
C LEU A 278 13.49 1.16 -17.76
N LYS A 279 12.21 0.99 -18.15
CA LYS A 279 11.37 2.10 -18.60
C LYS A 279 11.04 3.11 -17.49
N ILE A 280 10.70 2.64 -16.30
CA ILE A 280 10.43 3.52 -15.15
C ILE A 280 11.70 4.27 -14.74
N VAL A 281 12.85 3.61 -14.69
CA VAL A 281 14.13 4.26 -14.35
C VAL A 281 14.50 5.27 -15.42
N LEU A 282 14.43 4.93 -16.72
CA LEU A 282 14.66 5.89 -17.81
C LEU A 282 13.72 7.09 -17.74
N THR A 283 12.46 6.87 -17.38
CA THR A 283 11.47 7.95 -17.28
C THR A 283 11.74 8.90 -16.12
N ARG A 284 12.24 8.40 -15.00
CA ARG A 284 12.48 9.21 -13.79
C ARG A 284 13.90 9.77 -13.71
N ASN A 285 14.89 9.05 -14.23
CA ASN A 285 16.30 9.42 -14.16
C ASN A 285 16.80 10.09 -15.47
N GLY A 286 16.15 9.84 -16.60
CA GLY A 286 16.67 10.18 -17.94
C GLY A 286 16.75 11.67 -18.26
N ASP A 287 16.06 12.55 -17.52
CA ASP A 287 16.10 14.00 -17.75
C ASP A 287 17.31 14.68 -17.08
N VAL A 288 18.08 13.94 -16.26
CA VAL A 288 19.27 14.49 -15.61
C VAL A 288 20.39 14.81 -16.61
N SER A 289 20.42 14.10 -17.76
CA SER A 289 21.43 14.30 -18.80
C SER A 289 21.10 15.43 -19.79
N GLY A 290 19.93 16.09 -19.66
CA GLY A 290 19.42 17.11 -20.59
C GLY A 290 20.10 18.49 -20.53
N ARG A 291 21.17 18.67 -19.75
CA ARG A 291 21.99 19.89 -19.76
C ARG A 291 23.34 19.62 -20.41
N ASN A 292 23.42 19.81 -21.73
CA ASN A 292 24.54 20.46 -22.46
C ASN A 292 24.74 19.98 -23.90
N SER A 293 24.02 18.99 -24.42
CA SER A 293 24.01 18.75 -25.87
C SER A 293 22.93 19.61 -26.54
N GLU A 294 23.13 20.94 -26.48
CA GLU A 294 22.57 21.79 -27.53
C GLU A 294 23.11 21.22 -28.84
N PRO A 295 22.27 20.77 -29.79
CA PRO A 295 22.76 20.32 -31.08
C PRO A 295 23.40 21.55 -31.73
N GLU A 296 24.73 21.66 -31.63
CA GLU A 296 25.51 22.62 -32.40
C GLU A 296 25.07 22.45 -33.85
N ASN A 297 24.33 23.44 -34.31
CA ASN A 297 23.77 23.56 -35.63
C ASN A 297 24.88 23.29 -36.67
N PRO A 298 24.90 22.14 -37.40
CA PRO A 298 25.81 21.98 -38.52
C PRO A 298 25.20 22.72 -39.73
N SER A 299 25.06 24.04 -39.60
CA SER A 299 24.68 24.88 -40.73
C SER A 299 25.89 25.04 -41.64
N LYS A 300 25.73 24.50 -42.86
CA LYS A 300 26.51 24.65 -44.10
C LYS A 300 27.68 23.68 -44.30
N ARG A 301 27.39 22.60 -45.04
CA ARG A 301 28.02 22.41 -46.37
C ARG A 301 27.03 21.81 -47.36
N ILE A 302 27.00 22.48 -48.51
CA ILE A 302 26.19 22.25 -49.71
C ILE A 302 26.94 21.24 -50.61
N HIS A 303 26.20 20.54 -51.47
CA HIS A 303 26.58 19.61 -52.57
C HIS A 303 26.30 18.15 -52.17
N GLY A 304 25.40 17.40 -52.81
CA GLY A 304 24.88 17.46 -54.18
C GLY A 304 25.17 16.12 -54.84
N GLY A 305 24.14 15.36 -55.22
CA GLY A 305 24.30 14.13 -56.01
C GLY A 305 23.41 12.97 -55.58
N ASP A 306 22.23 12.90 -56.20
CA ASP A 306 21.49 11.66 -56.51
C ASP A 306 21.87 11.23 -57.95
N PRO A 307 21.47 10.06 -58.49
CA PRO A 307 20.93 8.83 -57.88
C PRO A 307 21.52 7.52 -58.51
N HIS A 308 21.20 6.33 -57.98
CA HIS A 308 20.65 5.16 -58.73
C HIS A 308 20.85 3.79 -58.04
N ALA A 309 19.78 2.97 -58.13
CA ALA A 309 19.72 1.50 -58.20
C ALA A 309 20.16 0.72 -56.94
N GLU A 310 19.60 -0.43 -56.55
CA GLU A 310 18.91 -1.47 -57.32
C GLU A 310 18.09 -2.35 -56.36
N LEU A 311 16.96 -2.86 -56.85
CA LEU A 311 16.07 -3.82 -56.19
C LEU A 311 16.64 -5.25 -56.32
N GLY A 312 16.53 -6.07 -55.27
CA GLY A 312 16.77 -7.51 -55.34
C GLY A 312 16.17 -8.28 -54.15
N PRO A 313 15.73 -9.55 -54.32
CA PRO A 313 14.49 -10.03 -53.69
C PRO A 313 14.64 -11.11 -52.59
N ILE A 314 13.61 -11.11 -51.73
CA ILE A 314 12.85 -12.20 -51.09
C ILE A 314 13.47 -13.62 -51.16
N GLY A 315 13.86 -14.14 -50.00
CA GLY A 315 14.08 -15.56 -49.73
C GLY A 315 13.08 -16.11 -48.71
N THR A 316 12.08 -16.83 -49.20
CA THR A 316 11.10 -17.59 -48.43
C THR A 316 11.72 -18.95 -48.03
N ILE A 317 11.82 -19.25 -46.73
CA ILE A 317 12.17 -20.60 -46.26
C ILE A 317 10.93 -21.21 -45.61
N THR A 318 10.39 -22.21 -46.31
CA THR A 318 9.42 -23.20 -45.82
C THR A 318 10.15 -24.50 -45.47
N GLY A 319 9.74 -25.14 -44.38
CA GLY A 319 10.16 -26.48 -43.97
C GLY A 319 10.48 -26.52 -42.47
N SER A 320 10.10 -27.51 -41.67
CA SER A 320 9.58 -28.83 -41.97
C SER A 320 9.01 -29.38 -40.65
N GLU A 321 7.82 -29.96 -40.72
CA GLU A 321 7.22 -30.76 -39.66
C GLU A 321 8.06 -32.03 -39.43
N HIS A 322 8.45 -32.31 -38.18
CA HIS A 322 8.82 -33.67 -37.76
C HIS A 322 8.19 -33.97 -36.41
N GLY A 323 7.23 -34.88 -36.43
CA GLY A 323 6.63 -35.48 -35.25
C GLY A 323 7.59 -36.41 -34.53
N GLY A 324 7.52 -36.39 -33.20
CA GLY A 324 8.19 -37.34 -32.32
C GLY A 324 7.21 -37.80 -31.25
N LYS A 325 6.77 -39.06 -31.37
CA LYS A 325 5.90 -39.76 -30.42
C LYS A 325 6.66 -40.04 -29.12
N GLY A 326 5.95 -39.74 -28.02
CA GLY A 326 5.80 -40.50 -26.78
C GLY A 326 6.94 -41.34 -26.22
N LEU A 327 7.25 -41.09 -24.95
CA LEU A 327 7.50 -42.15 -23.96
C LEU A 327 6.91 -41.75 -22.60
N ASN A 328 5.89 -42.50 -22.20
CA ASN A 328 5.48 -42.72 -20.82
C ASN A 328 6.62 -43.42 -20.07
N LEU A 329 6.89 -43.04 -18.82
CA LEU A 329 7.21 -43.93 -17.69
C LEU A 329 7.66 -43.09 -16.48
N GLY A 330 7.18 -43.47 -15.29
CA GLY A 330 7.88 -43.18 -14.04
C GLY A 330 7.04 -42.57 -12.94
N ALA A 331 6.27 -43.41 -12.25
CA ALA A 331 5.72 -43.10 -10.94
C ALA A 331 6.85 -42.88 -9.90
N SER A 332 6.70 -41.89 -9.02
CA SER A 332 7.34 -41.88 -7.70
C SER A 332 6.59 -41.03 -6.68
N SER A 333 6.10 -41.74 -5.67
CA SER A 333 5.93 -41.41 -4.25
C SER A 333 5.72 -39.95 -3.84
N VAL A 334 4.46 -39.72 -3.44
CA VAL A 334 4.00 -39.06 -2.21
C VAL A 334 5.12 -38.63 -1.24
N ALA A 335 5.24 -37.32 -1.04
CA ALA A 335 5.75 -36.72 0.18
C ALA A 335 4.81 -35.58 0.59
N GLU A 336 4.40 -35.58 1.86
CA GLU A 336 3.51 -34.60 2.48
C GLU A 336 4.05 -33.16 2.38
N PRO A 337 3.19 -32.13 2.26
CA PRO A 337 3.61 -30.75 2.42
C PRO A 337 3.63 -30.39 3.91
N ALA A 338 4.83 -30.14 4.43
CA ALA A 338 5.00 -29.50 5.72
C ALA A 338 4.47 -28.06 5.66
N LEU A 339 3.62 -27.69 6.64
CA LEU A 339 3.18 -26.32 6.86
C LEU A 339 4.38 -25.36 6.93
N SER A 340 4.48 -24.47 5.94
CA SER A 340 5.39 -23.33 5.96
C SER A 340 4.96 -22.37 7.07
N THR A 341 5.70 -22.37 8.17
CA THR A 341 5.61 -21.35 9.20
C THR A 341 6.33 -20.12 8.67
N ALA A 342 5.56 -19.10 8.28
CA ALA A 342 6.09 -17.80 7.91
C ALA A 342 6.91 -17.23 9.08
N SER A 343 8.23 -17.20 8.90
CA SER A 343 9.16 -16.59 9.85
C SER A 343 8.92 -15.07 9.88
N PRO A 344 8.77 -14.44 11.06
CA PRO A 344 8.69 -12.99 11.16
C PRO A 344 10.05 -12.39 10.79
N ARG A 345 10.17 -11.84 9.57
CA ARG A 345 11.40 -11.16 9.14
C ARG A 345 11.32 -9.69 9.52
N LYS A 346 12.26 -9.28 10.36
CA LYS A 346 12.41 -7.91 10.86
C LYS A 346 12.97 -7.04 9.74
N ILE A 347 12.10 -6.31 9.05
CA ILE A 347 12.50 -5.25 8.11
C ILE A 347 13.26 -4.19 8.92
N LYS A 348 14.57 -4.06 8.68
CA LYS A 348 15.36 -2.96 9.25
C LYS A 348 15.04 -1.69 8.45
N PRO A 349 14.51 -0.63 9.06
CA PRO A 349 14.29 0.63 8.35
C PRO A 349 15.65 1.23 7.96
N LEU A 350 15.81 1.53 6.67
CA LEU A 350 16.92 2.34 6.16
C LEU A 350 16.73 3.78 6.63
N ARG A 351 17.31 4.13 7.77
CA ARG A 351 17.42 5.54 8.18
C ARG A 351 18.78 6.10 7.76
N LYS A 352 18.76 7.05 6.83
CA LYS A 352 19.68 8.20 6.84
C LYS A 352 18.82 9.45 7.03
N SER A 353 18.79 9.97 8.26
CA SER A 353 18.12 11.22 8.57
C SER A 353 18.93 12.39 8.01
N VAL A 354 18.40 13.07 7.00
CA VAL A 354 18.89 14.40 6.64
C VAL A 354 18.19 15.40 7.57
N HIS A 355 18.95 15.98 8.49
CA HIS A 355 18.50 17.07 9.34
C HIS A 355 18.19 18.30 8.48
N GLN A 356 16.97 18.82 8.58
CA GLN A 356 16.73 20.25 8.41
C GLN A 356 15.91 20.76 9.60
N ALA A 357 16.53 21.68 10.33
CA ALA A 357 15.94 22.44 11.39
C ALA A 357 15.26 23.69 10.83
N SER A 358 14.03 23.96 11.28
CA SER A 358 13.61 25.32 11.59
C SER A 358 12.43 25.28 12.55
N ALA A 359 12.59 26.01 13.65
CA ALA A 359 11.63 26.16 14.73
C ALA A 359 10.77 27.40 14.49
N SER A 360 9.49 27.34 14.85
CA SER A 360 8.79 28.44 15.51
C SER A 360 7.40 27.99 15.96
N GLY A 361 7.14 28.09 17.27
CA GLY A 361 5.89 27.70 17.90
C GLY A 361 4.74 28.70 17.73
N GLY A 362 3.55 28.26 18.13
CA GLY A 362 2.38 29.14 18.24
C GLY A 362 1.06 28.43 18.53
N ARG A 363 0.68 28.44 19.81
CA ARG A 363 -0.68 28.49 20.39
C ARG A 363 -1.77 27.52 19.92
N ALA A 364 -2.27 26.78 20.91
CA ALA A 364 -3.54 26.07 20.92
C ALA A 364 -4.74 27.00 20.63
N GLY A 365 -5.56 26.60 19.67
CA GLY A 365 -6.89 27.13 19.41
C GLY A 365 -7.84 25.96 19.16
N SER A 366 -8.96 25.94 19.89
CA SER A 366 -9.98 24.89 19.84
C SER A 366 -10.59 24.76 18.44
N CYS A 367 -10.62 23.55 17.89
CA CYS A 367 -11.39 23.24 16.71
C CYS A 367 -12.75 22.67 17.12
N GLU A 368 -13.79 23.49 16.98
CA GLU A 368 -15.17 23.02 16.92
C GLU A 368 -15.38 22.18 15.65
N VAL A 369 -16.09 21.07 15.83
CA VAL A 369 -16.45 20.10 14.80
C VAL A 369 -17.56 20.70 13.93
N GLY A 370 -17.17 21.25 12.77
CA GLY A 370 -18.08 21.72 11.72
C GLY A 370 -18.07 20.77 10.53
N ALA A 371 -19.22 20.14 10.27
CA ALA A 371 -19.44 19.22 9.17
C ALA A 371 -19.19 19.86 7.78
N GLY A 372 -18.42 19.14 6.96
CA GLY A 372 -18.72 18.94 5.53
C GLY A 372 -18.89 20.17 4.63
N ALA A 373 -17.85 20.99 4.50
CA ALA A 373 -17.68 21.84 3.31
C ALA A 373 -16.28 21.58 2.75
N GLY A 374 -16.21 20.92 1.59
CA GLY A 374 -14.96 20.59 0.91
C GLY A 374 -14.12 21.84 0.67
N ARG A 375 -13.12 22.05 1.52
CA ARG A 375 -12.18 23.16 1.44
C ARG A 375 -11.39 22.98 0.14
N ARG A 376 -11.67 23.82 -0.85
CA ARG A 376 -10.88 23.83 -2.10
C ARG A 376 -9.40 23.96 -1.73
N PRO A 377 -8.51 23.16 -2.33
CA PRO A 377 -7.08 23.27 -2.05
C PRO A 377 -6.63 24.71 -2.34
N SER A 378 -5.85 25.28 -1.42
CA SER A 378 -5.24 26.61 -1.62
C SER A 378 -4.48 26.61 -2.94
N LEU A 379 -4.51 27.74 -3.66
CA LEU A 379 -3.73 27.92 -4.89
C LEU A 379 -2.24 27.59 -4.66
N GLU A 380 -1.71 27.84 -3.47
CA GLU A 380 -0.34 27.50 -3.09
C GLU A 380 -0.11 25.98 -3.02
N ALA A 381 -1.04 25.23 -2.42
CA ALA A 381 -0.95 23.78 -2.36
C ALA A 381 -0.98 23.16 -3.77
N ALA A 382 -1.83 23.70 -4.66
CA ALA A 382 -1.86 23.26 -6.06
C ALA A 382 -0.55 23.55 -6.80
N ARG A 383 0.13 24.66 -6.49
CA ARG A 383 1.43 25.01 -7.09
C ARG A 383 2.56 24.11 -6.56
N LEU A 384 2.55 23.76 -5.27
CA LEU A 384 3.52 22.83 -4.71
C LEU A 384 3.38 21.44 -5.35
N VAL A 385 2.15 20.93 -5.47
CA VAL A 385 1.90 19.65 -6.16
C VAL A 385 2.35 19.70 -7.62
N ALA A 386 2.06 20.78 -8.34
CA ALA A 386 2.51 20.94 -9.72
C ALA A 386 4.04 20.99 -9.85
N HIS A 387 4.72 21.60 -8.89
CA HIS A 387 6.19 21.64 -8.83
C HIS A 387 6.77 20.24 -8.58
N GLU A 388 6.25 19.50 -7.60
CA GLU A 388 6.71 18.13 -7.31
C GLU A 388 6.50 17.19 -8.50
N VAL A 389 5.32 17.26 -9.15
CA VAL A 389 5.01 16.48 -10.36
C VAL A 389 6.01 16.76 -11.48
N SER A 390 6.46 18.00 -11.62
CA SER A 390 7.40 18.43 -12.66
C SER A 390 8.87 18.06 -12.41
N GLN A 391 9.22 17.62 -11.20
CA GLN A 391 10.57 17.26 -10.81
C GLN A 391 10.53 15.93 -10.04
N PRO A 392 10.24 14.81 -10.73
CA PRO A 392 10.22 13.51 -10.08
C PRO A 392 11.58 13.20 -9.47
N SER A 393 11.56 12.60 -8.28
CA SER A 393 12.74 12.05 -7.65
C SER A 393 13.25 10.84 -8.46
N PRO A 394 14.57 10.73 -8.66
CA PRO A 394 15.15 9.60 -9.36
C PRO A 394 14.95 8.32 -8.55
N ILE A 395 14.87 7.19 -9.25
CA ILE A 395 14.92 5.88 -8.59
C ILE A 395 16.38 5.59 -8.23
N LEU A 396 16.64 5.45 -6.94
CA LEU A 396 17.97 5.28 -6.36
C LEU A 396 18.21 3.87 -5.83
N TYR A 397 17.14 3.19 -5.38
CA TYR A 397 17.21 1.89 -4.72
C TYR A 397 16.25 0.90 -5.40
N ILE A 398 16.79 -0.25 -5.83
CA ILE A 398 16.00 -1.35 -6.38
C ILE A 398 16.41 -2.64 -5.68
N ARG A 399 15.42 -3.33 -5.11
CA ARG A 399 15.60 -4.66 -4.51
C ARG A 399 14.74 -5.67 -5.23
N ILE A 400 15.34 -6.79 -5.62
CA ILE A 400 14.69 -7.86 -6.36
C ILE A 400 15.08 -9.15 -5.66
N HIS A 401 14.09 -9.89 -5.18
CA HIS A 401 14.31 -11.16 -4.50
C HIS A 401 13.37 -12.19 -5.08
N GLN A 402 13.91 -13.31 -5.57
CA GLN A 402 13.12 -14.44 -6.08
C GLN A 402 12.12 -14.07 -7.20
N CYS A 403 12.47 -13.11 -8.08
CA CYS A 403 11.67 -12.79 -9.27
C CYS A 403 12.19 -13.57 -10.49
N PRO A 404 11.46 -14.59 -10.99
CA PRO A 404 11.99 -15.53 -11.98
C PRO A 404 12.29 -14.93 -13.36
N LEU A 405 11.70 -13.77 -13.69
CA LEU A 405 11.88 -13.10 -14.98
C LEU A 405 13.00 -12.06 -14.98
N ILE A 406 13.75 -11.91 -13.88
CA ILE A 406 14.87 -10.98 -13.79
C ILE A 406 16.15 -11.73 -13.46
N HIS A 407 17.09 -11.72 -14.39
CA HIS A 407 18.43 -12.21 -14.16
C HIS A 407 19.31 -11.13 -13.53
N LEU A 408 20.31 -11.56 -12.75
CA LEU A 408 21.25 -10.65 -12.09
C LEU A 408 21.94 -9.70 -13.08
N GLY A 409 22.37 -10.21 -14.23
CA GLY A 409 23.02 -9.40 -15.27
C GLY A 409 22.13 -8.26 -15.79
N ASP A 410 20.85 -8.56 -16.00
CA ASP A 410 19.89 -7.55 -16.46
C ASP A 410 19.58 -6.52 -15.36
N ALA A 411 19.47 -6.96 -14.10
CA ALA A 411 19.30 -6.07 -12.95
C ALA A 411 20.48 -5.09 -12.80
N LEU A 412 21.73 -5.55 -12.98
CA LEU A 412 22.92 -4.68 -12.89
C LEU A 412 22.96 -3.59 -13.98
N SER A 413 22.32 -3.80 -15.13
CA SER A 413 22.23 -2.77 -16.19
C SER A 413 21.49 -1.49 -15.75
N LEU A 414 20.70 -1.55 -14.67
CA LEU A 414 20.03 -0.38 -14.10
C LEU A 414 21.03 0.58 -13.42
N GLN A 415 22.24 0.13 -13.05
CA GLN A 415 23.27 1.01 -12.48
C GLN A 415 23.74 2.05 -13.49
N ASP A 416 23.84 1.68 -14.77
CA ASP A 416 24.19 2.59 -15.87
C ASP A 416 23.15 3.70 -16.06
N LEU A 417 21.96 3.52 -15.50
CA LEU A 417 20.85 4.48 -15.52
C LEU A 417 20.74 5.32 -14.23
N GLY A 418 21.78 5.28 -13.38
CA GLY A 418 21.86 6.11 -12.17
C GLY A 418 21.23 5.50 -10.91
N VAL A 419 20.85 4.22 -10.93
CA VAL A 419 20.41 3.51 -9.73
C VAL A 419 21.63 3.18 -8.86
N THR A 420 21.67 3.72 -7.64
CA THR A 420 22.86 3.66 -6.78
C THR A 420 23.03 2.35 -6.01
N ASP A 421 21.92 1.69 -5.67
CA ASP A 421 21.92 0.48 -4.86
C ASP A 421 20.97 -0.54 -5.48
N ILE A 422 21.54 -1.66 -5.91
CA ILE A 422 20.80 -2.78 -6.49
C ILE A 422 21.13 -4.03 -5.71
N VAL A 423 20.11 -4.61 -5.11
CA VAL A 423 20.19 -5.92 -4.46
C VAL A 423 19.34 -6.88 -5.28
N CYS A 424 19.95 -7.92 -5.83
CA CYS A 424 19.26 -8.92 -6.63
C CYS A 424 19.64 -10.32 -6.15
N ASP A 425 18.73 -10.97 -5.42
CA ASP A 425 18.87 -12.37 -5.01
C ASP A 425 18.06 -13.23 -5.98
N GLY A 426 18.72 -13.71 -7.04
CA GLY A 426 18.13 -14.56 -8.09
C GLY A 426 18.82 -15.92 -8.18
N ASN A 427 18.15 -16.89 -8.81
CA ASN A 427 18.75 -18.16 -9.17
C ASN A 427 19.83 -17.90 -10.23
N GLU A 428 21.07 -18.33 -9.96
CA GLU A 428 22.20 -18.26 -10.90
C GLU A 428 21.93 -18.98 -12.22
#